data_AF-A0A6P7GJV0-F1
#
_entry.id   AF-A0A6P7GJV0-F1
#
_cell.length_a   1.000
_cell.length_b   1.000
_cell.length_c   1.000
_cell.angle_alpha   90.00
_cell.angle_beta   90.00
_cell.angle_gamma   90.00
#
_symmetry.space_group_name_H-M   'P 1'
#
loop_
_entity.id
_entity.type
_entity.pdbx_description
1 polymer ?
#
loop_
_entity_poly.entity_id
_entity_poly.type
_entity_poly.pdbx_seq_one_letter_code
_entity_poly.pdbx_strand_id
1 'polypeptide(L)'
;MAITHTRSPLNPMFRCTKIKIDKCRVMDSKMRPLWIVFENSDAYGEDIYIIFKNGDDLRQDMLTLQMIKIMDKLWKKENLDLRMNPYGCISLENRVGMIEVVLNAETIANIQKEKGMFTATAAFRKGPILAWLKDHNTSEMALNKAVTEFTLSCAGYCVATYVLGIADRHSDNIMVKQNGQLFHIDFGHILGHFKEKFGFKRERVPFVLTHDFVFVINKGQAEDKFLEFKIFQECCEKAFMVLRKHGNLFISLFSMMISTGLPELNSEKDLNYLRDTLVLKMSDDEALLHFRSKFNEALSNSWKTSVNWATHNIAKNNRG
;
A
#
# COMPACT_ATOMS: atom_id res chain seq x y z
N MET A 1 24.13 9.08 25.11
CA MET A 1 24.65 9.86 23.98
C MET A 1 23.51 10.64 23.37
N ALA A 2 23.57 11.97 23.35
CA ALA A 2 22.61 12.76 22.60
C ALA A 2 22.92 12.59 21.10
N ILE A 3 21.93 12.15 20.31
CA ILE A 3 22.02 12.11 18.84
C ILE A 3 21.98 13.58 18.38
N THR A 4 23.14 14.21 18.23
CA THR A 4 23.25 15.59 17.73
C THR A 4 23.94 15.60 16.36
N HIS A 5 23.27 16.22 15.38
CA HIS A 5 23.79 16.48 14.03
C HIS A 5 24.11 15.26 13.16
N THR A 6 23.28 14.22 13.21
CA THR A 6 23.42 13.03 12.35
C THR A 6 22.55 13.14 11.10
N ARG A 7 23.01 12.57 9.98
CA ARG A 7 22.15 12.40 8.78
C ARG A 7 21.11 11.32 9.03
N SER A 8 19.91 11.50 8.48
CA SER A 8 18.88 10.46 8.53
C SER A 8 19.30 9.26 7.66
N PRO A 9 19.27 8.03 8.19
CA PRO A 9 19.55 6.82 7.40
C PRO A 9 18.52 6.60 6.27
N LEU A 10 17.30 7.12 6.43
CA LEU A 10 16.21 6.98 5.47
C LEU A 10 16.35 7.95 4.29
N ASN A 11 16.86 9.16 4.56
CA ASN A 11 17.10 10.18 3.55
C ASN A 11 18.34 11.02 3.95
N PRO A 12 19.50 10.80 3.30
CA PRO A 12 20.74 11.50 3.62
C PRO A 12 20.71 13.02 3.44
N MET A 13 19.70 13.56 2.74
CA MET A 13 19.49 15.00 2.60
C MET A 13 18.99 15.63 3.91
N PHE A 14 18.34 14.85 4.77
CA PHE A 14 17.86 15.32 6.06
C PHE A 14 18.93 15.13 7.14
N ARG A 15 19.10 16.15 7.98
CA ARG A 15 20.02 16.12 9.13
C ARG A 15 19.23 16.40 10.40
N CYS A 16 19.25 15.41 11.29
CA CYS A 16 18.59 15.42 12.58
C CYS A 16 19.44 16.17 13.61
N THR A 17 18.87 17.16 14.30
CA THR A 17 19.58 17.94 15.33
C THR A 17 19.25 17.49 16.75
N LYS A 18 17.99 17.62 17.18
CA LYS A 18 17.52 17.24 18.52
C LYS A 18 16.26 16.40 18.43
N ILE A 19 16.06 15.51 19.40
CA ILE A 19 14.79 14.78 19.54
C ILE A 19 13.77 15.71 20.20
N LYS A 20 12.59 15.85 19.59
CA LYS A 20 11.43 16.55 20.17
C LYS A 20 10.62 15.56 21.00
N ILE A 21 11.01 15.41 22.26
CA ILE A 21 10.49 14.39 23.20
C ILE A 21 8.96 14.51 23.36
N ASP A 22 8.46 15.74 23.39
CA ASP A 22 7.03 16.08 23.48
C ASP A 22 6.18 15.51 22.32
N LYS A 23 6.80 15.28 21.16
CA LYS A 23 6.15 14.67 19.98
C LYS A 23 6.42 13.18 19.84
N CYS A 24 7.28 12.61 20.68
CA CYS A 24 7.60 11.18 20.64
C CYS A 24 6.54 10.36 21.37
N ARG A 25 6.25 9.16 20.88
CA ARG A 25 5.29 8.25 21.53
C ARG A 25 5.60 6.79 21.22
N VAL A 26 5.12 5.89 22.08
CA VAL A 26 5.08 4.47 21.77
C VAL A 26 3.77 4.18 21.06
N MET A 27 3.82 3.55 19.89
CA MET A 27 2.63 3.20 19.13
C MET A 27 1.94 1.99 19.75
N ASP A 28 0.60 1.99 19.70
CA ASP A 28 -0.22 0.91 20.21
C ASP A 28 -0.31 -0.24 19.19
N SER A 29 0.74 -1.06 19.16
CA SER A 29 0.80 -2.29 18.37
C SER A 29 1.59 -3.37 19.12
N LYS A 30 1.49 -4.63 18.66
CA LYS A 30 2.08 -5.80 19.33
C LYS A 30 3.56 -5.63 19.68
N MET A 31 4.35 -5.05 18.78
CA MET A 31 5.80 -4.89 18.94
C MET A 31 6.18 -3.50 19.50
N ARG A 32 5.19 -2.66 19.86
CA ARG A 32 5.36 -1.34 20.48
C ARG A 32 6.45 -0.47 19.82
N PRO A 33 6.35 -0.19 18.50
CA PRO A 33 7.35 0.59 17.81
C PRO A 33 7.35 2.04 18.31
N LEU A 34 8.50 2.69 18.21
CA LEU A 34 8.71 4.06 18.69
C LEU A 34 8.46 5.04 17.56
N TRP A 35 7.56 5.99 17.77
CA TRP A 35 7.42 7.18 16.96
C TRP A 35 8.39 8.24 17.49
N ILE A 36 9.42 8.54 16.71
CA ILE A 36 10.49 9.46 17.09
C ILE A 36 10.46 10.66 16.15
N VAL A 37 10.53 11.85 16.73
CA VAL A 37 10.53 13.11 15.98
C VAL A 37 11.83 13.84 16.21
N PHE A 38 12.54 14.15 15.14
CA PHE A 38 13.74 14.95 15.15
C PHE A 38 13.46 16.34 14.59
N GLU A 39 14.06 17.36 15.19
CA GLU A 39 14.18 18.67 14.56
C GLU A 39 15.10 18.56 13.34
N ASN A 40 14.68 19.22 12.26
CA ASN A 40 15.46 19.34 11.04
C ASN A 40 16.51 20.45 11.20
N SER A 41 17.74 20.23 10.71
CA SER A 41 18.76 21.27 10.71
C SER A 41 18.45 22.41 9.75
N ASP A 42 17.63 22.15 8.73
CA ASP A 42 17.11 23.21 7.86
C ASP A 42 16.03 23.99 8.62
N ALA A 43 16.29 25.29 8.83
CA ALA A 43 15.39 26.18 9.57
C ALA A 43 14.01 26.36 8.89
N TYR A 44 13.91 26.07 7.59
CA TYR A 44 12.67 26.11 6.83
C TYR A 44 12.08 24.72 6.58
N GLY A 45 12.79 23.66 7.00
CA GLY A 45 12.34 22.29 6.85
C GLY A 45 11.36 21.87 7.94
N GLU A 46 10.42 20.98 7.59
CA GLU A 46 9.58 20.32 8.58
C GLU A 46 10.39 19.36 9.45
N ASP A 47 9.86 19.06 10.64
CA ASP A 47 10.40 18.02 11.53
C ASP A 47 10.49 16.67 10.80
N ILE A 48 11.48 15.86 11.18
CA ILE A 48 11.75 14.55 10.58
C ILE A 48 11.10 13.48 11.47
N TYR A 49 10.12 12.78 10.94
CA TYR A 49 9.34 11.76 11.65
C TYR A 49 9.77 10.36 11.23
N ILE A 50 10.14 9.53 12.21
CA ILE A 50 10.66 8.18 11.99
C ILE A 50 9.95 7.21 12.94
N ILE A 51 9.52 6.08 12.41
CA ILE A 51 9.12 4.92 13.21
C ILE A 51 10.34 4.03 13.37
N PHE A 52 10.77 3.82 14.60
CA PHE A 52 11.80 2.84 14.96
C PHE A 52 11.14 1.53 15.40
N LYS A 53 11.48 0.43 14.73
CA LYS A 53 10.98 -0.91 15.01
C LYS A 53 12.09 -1.77 15.60
N ASN A 54 11.76 -2.48 16.67
CA ASN A 54 12.57 -3.53 17.27
C ASN A 54 11.70 -4.79 17.40
N GLY A 55 12.17 -5.91 16.87
CA GLY A 55 11.49 -7.20 16.86
C GLY A 55 10.89 -7.61 15.50
N ASP A 56 10.85 -6.71 14.51
CA ASP A 56 10.33 -6.97 13.16
C ASP A 56 11.49 -7.01 12.13
N ASP A 57 11.47 -8.00 11.24
CA ASP A 57 12.43 -8.09 10.13
C ASP A 57 11.96 -7.24 8.93
N LEU A 58 12.56 -6.06 8.77
CA LEU A 58 12.18 -5.09 7.72
C LEU A 58 12.82 -5.37 6.35
N ARG A 59 13.58 -6.45 6.19
CA ARG A 59 14.22 -6.78 4.90
C ARG A 59 13.19 -7.02 3.79
N GLN A 60 12.03 -7.59 4.15
CA GLN A 60 10.93 -7.79 3.20
C GLN A 60 10.26 -6.47 2.80
N ASP A 61 9.98 -5.57 3.76
CA ASP A 61 9.48 -4.23 3.48
C ASP A 61 10.42 -3.45 2.56
N MET A 62 11.72 -3.48 2.85
CA MET A 62 12.73 -2.85 2.00
C MET A 62 12.71 -3.38 0.57
N LEU A 63 12.68 -4.71 0.40
CA LEU A 63 12.64 -5.33 -0.92
C LEU A 63 11.37 -4.92 -1.68
N THR A 64 10.20 -5.01 -1.04
CA THR A 64 8.92 -4.63 -1.63
C THR A 64 8.89 -3.17 -2.04
N LEU A 65 9.30 -2.26 -1.15
CA LEU A 65 9.36 -0.82 -1.43
C LEU A 65 10.34 -0.51 -2.56
N GLN A 66 11.46 -1.25 -2.64
CA GLN A 66 12.41 -1.11 -3.74
C GLN A 66 11.79 -1.57 -5.07
N MET A 67 11.03 -2.67 -5.08
CA MET A 67 10.31 -3.10 -6.28
C MET A 67 9.24 -2.08 -6.70
N ILE A 68 8.50 -1.51 -5.75
CA ILE A 68 7.52 -0.45 -6.03
C ILE A 68 8.20 0.80 -6.62
N LYS A 69 9.38 1.20 -6.10
CA LYS A 69 10.18 2.29 -6.69
C LYS A 69 10.60 2.00 -8.13
N ILE A 70 10.93 0.75 -8.45
CA ILE A 70 11.28 0.34 -9.81
C ILE A 70 10.04 0.37 -10.72
N MET A 71 8.90 -0.16 -10.25
CA MET A 71 7.62 -0.11 -10.96
C MET A 71 7.22 1.33 -11.29
N ASP A 72 7.27 2.24 -10.30
CA ASP A 72 6.98 3.67 -10.47
C ASP A 72 7.87 4.33 -11.54
N LYS A 73 9.17 4.02 -11.53
CA LYS A 73 10.10 4.50 -12.57
C LYS A 73 9.76 3.95 -13.96
N LEU A 74 9.36 2.69 -14.08
CA LEU A 74 8.98 2.09 -15.36
C LEU A 74 7.69 2.70 -15.90
N TRP A 75 6.67 2.87 -15.06
CA TRP A 75 5.42 3.53 -15.45
C TRP A 75 5.65 4.97 -15.91
N LYS A 76 6.45 5.76 -15.17
CA LYS A 76 6.80 7.13 -15.55
C LYS A 76 7.54 7.23 -16.87
N LYS A 77 8.38 6.24 -17.23
CA LYS A 77 9.03 6.18 -18.55
C LYS A 77 8.04 6.01 -19.70
N GLU A 78 6.91 5.38 -19.44
CA GLU A 78 5.81 5.18 -20.41
C GLU A 78 4.72 6.26 -20.24
N ASN A 79 5.06 7.42 -19.66
CA ASN A 79 4.18 8.55 -19.37
C ASN A 79 2.96 8.21 -18.49
N LEU A 80 3.08 7.20 -17.64
CA LEU A 80 2.05 6.76 -16.72
C LEU A 80 2.46 7.11 -15.28
N ASP A 81 2.09 8.30 -14.80
CA ASP A 81 2.34 8.70 -13.41
C ASP A 81 1.21 8.23 -12.50
N LEU A 82 1.40 7.07 -11.87
CA LEU A 82 0.43 6.46 -10.96
C LEU A 82 0.50 7.02 -9.54
N ARG A 83 1.21 8.13 -9.30
CA ARG A 83 1.21 8.81 -7.98
C ARG A 83 1.64 7.89 -6.83
N MET A 84 2.58 6.97 -7.09
CA MET A 84 3.07 6.02 -6.11
C MET A 84 3.79 6.73 -4.95
N ASN A 85 3.64 6.20 -3.74
CA ASN A 85 4.30 6.72 -2.54
C ASN A 85 5.14 5.65 -1.81
N PRO A 86 6.26 5.20 -2.40
CA PRO A 86 7.16 4.26 -1.76
C PRO A 86 8.06 4.95 -0.73
N TYR A 87 7.55 5.05 0.50
CA TYR A 87 8.23 5.63 1.65
C TYR A 87 9.57 4.95 1.97
N GLY A 88 10.43 5.64 2.72
CA GLY A 88 11.70 5.13 3.20
C GLY A 88 11.53 3.99 4.20
N CYS A 89 12.29 2.92 4.03
CA CYS A 89 12.40 1.83 4.98
C CYS A 89 13.85 1.33 4.94
N ILE A 90 14.45 1.10 6.11
CA ILE A 90 15.79 0.55 6.23
C ILE A 90 15.88 -0.42 7.40
N SER A 91 16.38 -1.62 7.13
CA SER A 91 16.81 -2.61 8.11
C SER A 91 18.24 -2.26 8.51
N LEU A 92 18.47 -2.11 9.80
CA LEU A 92 19.75 -1.70 10.37
C LEU A 92 20.52 -2.91 10.91
N GLU A 93 19.85 -3.74 11.71
CA GLU A 93 20.38 -4.97 12.28
C GLU A 93 19.31 -6.07 12.26
N ASN A 94 19.61 -7.23 12.84
CA ASN A 94 18.66 -8.32 12.98
C ASN A 94 17.39 -7.85 13.71
N ARG A 95 16.29 -7.79 12.98
CA ARG A 95 14.96 -7.35 13.47
C ARG A 95 14.92 -5.94 14.04
N VAL A 96 15.83 -5.07 13.60
CA VAL A 96 15.85 -3.66 13.97
C VAL A 96 15.87 -2.81 12.70
N GLY A 97 15.05 -1.77 12.66
CA GLY A 97 15.05 -0.87 11.53
C GLY A 97 14.21 0.38 11.72
N MET A 98 14.20 1.22 10.69
CA MET A 98 13.53 2.50 10.66
C MET A 98 12.60 2.59 9.46
N ILE A 99 11.47 3.26 9.64
CA ILE A 99 10.47 3.53 8.61
C ILE A 99 10.16 5.02 8.61
N GLU A 100 10.11 5.62 7.43
CA GLU A 100 9.68 7.00 7.21
C GLU A 100 8.19 7.13 7.52
N VAL A 101 7.83 8.16 8.29
CA VAL A 101 6.43 8.52 8.50
C VAL A 101 5.94 9.35 7.33
N VAL A 102 4.89 8.87 6.66
CA VAL A 102 4.13 9.67 5.70
C VAL A 102 3.16 10.57 6.48
N LEU A 103 3.42 11.87 6.49
CA LEU A 103 2.56 12.86 7.15
C LEU A 103 1.23 13.04 6.42
N ASN A 104 0.25 13.59 7.16
CA ASN A 104 -1.09 13.88 6.65
C ASN A 104 -1.77 12.65 6.02
N ALA A 105 -1.51 11.48 6.60
CA ALA A 105 -2.05 10.20 6.16
C ALA A 105 -2.74 9.49 7.31
N GLU A 106 -3.79 8.74 7.00
CA GLU A 106 -4.51 7.94 7.97
C GLU A 106 -4.83 6.55 7.40
N THR A 107 -4.87 5.53 8.26
CA THR A 107 -5.31 4.18 7.87
C THR A 107 -6.79 4.19 7.51
N ILE A 108 -7.20 3.34 6.57
CA ILE A 108 -8.63 3.21 6.24
C ILE A 108 -9.43 2.79 7.47
N ALA A 109 -8.87 1.93 8.33
CA ALA A 109 -9.52 1.51 9.57
C ALA A 109 -9.84 2.70 10.49
N ASN A 110 -8.90 3.64 10.63
CA ASN A 110 -9.11 4.85 11.44
C ASN A 110 -10.04 5.85 10.76
N ILE A 111 -10.01 5.98 9.43
CA ILE A 111 -10.99 6.80 8.69
C ILE A 111 -12.41 6.26 8.91
N GLN A 112 -12.59 4.94 8.80
CA GLN A 112 -13.86 4.28 9.05
C GLN A 112 -14.32 4.48 10.51
N LYS A 113 -13.39 4.40 11.47
CA LYS A 113 -13.62 4.69 12.90
C LYS A 113 -14.16 6.10 13.11
N GLU A 114 -13.45 7.09 12.58
CA GLU A 114 -13.77 8.50 12.73
C GLU A 114 -15.13 8.84 12.11
N LYS A 115 -15.47 8.24 10.95
CA LYS A 115 -16.75 8.43 10.28
C LYS A 115 -17.90 7.58 10.84
N GLY A 116 -17.71 6.95 12.01
CA GLY A 116 -18.77 6.28 12.76
C GLY A 116 -19.18 4.92 12.19
N MET A 117 -18.28 4.20 11.52
CA MET A 117 -18.54 2.92 10.85
C MET A 117 -18.40 1.69 11.78
N PHE A 118 -18.74 1.78 13.07
CA PHE A 118 -18.70 0.62 13.99
C PHE A 118 -20.08 0.09 14.42
N THR A 119 -21.16 0.56 13.82
CA THR A 119 -22.50 -0.03 14.01
C THR A 119 -22.67 -1.26 13.11
N ALA A 120 -23.59 -2.18 13.45
CA ALA A 120 -23.92 -3.33 12.60
C ALA A 120 -24.38 -2.94 11.17
N THR A 121 -24.74 -1.66 10.99
CA THR A 121 -25.10 -1.04 9.70
C THR A 121 -23.91 -0.41 8.96
N ALA A 122 -22.68 -0.58 9.44
CA ALA A 122 -21.50 0.07 8.88
C ALA A 122 -21.09 -0.43 7.49
N ALA A 123 -21.35 -1.70 7.18
CA ALA A 123 -21.20 -2.20 5.81
C ALA A 123 -22.19 -1.53 4.82
N PHE A 124 -23.17 -0.77 5.32
CA PHE A 124 -24.25 -0.17 4.54
C PHE A 124 -24.14 1.36 4.36
N ARG A 125 -23.22 2.08 5.05
CA ARG A 125 -22.98 3.50 4.71
C ARG A 125 -21.81 3.61 3.75
N LYS A 126 -22.08 4.15 2.57
CA LYS A 126 -21.11 4.35 1.49
C LYS A 126 -20.24 5.58 1.77
N GLY A 127 -18.96 5.49 1.44
CA GLY A 127 -18.08 6.65 1.27
C GLY A 127 -17.42 7.28 2.50
N PRO A 128 -17.04 6.56 3.58
CA PRO A 128 -16.24 7.17 4.65
C PRO A 128 -14.92 7.76 4.13
N ILE A 129 -14.26 7.12 3.16
CA ILE A 129 -13.05 7.69 2.53
C ILE A 129 -13.41 8.98 1.77
N LEU A 130 -14.47 8.97 0.95
CA LEU A 130 -14.88 10.16 0.22
C LEU A 130 -15.29 11.31 1.16
N ALA A 131 -15.97 11.02 2.27
CA ALA A 131 -16.33 11.98 3.28
C ALA A 131 -15.08 12.58 3.95
N TRP A 132 -14.13 11.72 4.35
CA TRP A 132 -12.86 12.19 4.92
C TRP A 132 -12.04 13.03 3.94
N LEU A 133 -12.04 12.70 2.64
CA LEU A 133 -11.42 13.54 1.61
C LEU A 133 -12.13 14.89 1.48
N LYS A 134 -13.46 14.96 1.59
CA LYS A 134 -14.22 16.21 1.57
C LYS A 134 -13.87 17.13 2.74
N ASP A 135 -13.63 16.58 3.92
CA ASP A 135 -13.26 17.38 5.10
C ASP A 135 -11.90 18.08 4.95
N HIS A 136 -10.98 17.47 4.19
CA HIS A 136 -9.65 18.01 3.95
C HIS A 136 -9.53 18.78 2.62
N ASN A 137 -10.53 18.69 1.74
CA ASN A 137 -10.54 19.30 0.42
C ASN A 137 -11.88 20.04 0.19
N THR A 138 -11.96 21.26 0.71
CA THR A 138 -13.21 22.02 0.82
C THR A 138 -13.72 22.59 -0.50
N SER A 139 -12.85 22.82 -1.48
CA SER A 139 -13.25 23.25 -2.82
C SER A 139 -13.48 22.06 -3.74
N GLU A 140 -14.43 22.19 -4.67
CA GLU A 140 -14.70 21.16 -5.69
C GLU A 140 -13.44 20.84 -6.52
N MET A 141 -12.65 21.86 -6.85
CA MET A 141 -11.38 21.67 -7.56
C MET A 141 -10.37 20.86 -6.73
N ALA A 142 -10.23 21.15 -5.44
CA ALA A 142 -9.34 20.39 -4.55
C ALA A 142 -9.83 18.95 -4.38
N LEU A 143 -11.14 18.74 -4.20
CA LEU A 143 -11.71 17.41 -4.07
C LEU A 143 -11.52 16.59 -5.34
N ASN A 144 -11.78 17.18 -6.51
CA ASN A 144 -11.57 16.51 -7.79
C ASN A 144 -10.10 16.11 -7.97
N LYS A 145 -9.16 16.99 -7.60
CA LYS A 145 -7.72 16.66 -7.60
C LYS A 145 -7.41 15.50 -6.65
N ALA A 146 -7.95 15.50 -5.43
CA ALA A 146 -7.74 14.42 -4.47
C ALA A 146 -8.33 13.08 -4.97
N VAL A 147 -9.51 13.09 -5.58
CA VAL A 147 -10.08 11.89 -6.21
C VAL A 147 -9.20 11.41 -7.36
N THR A 148 -8.63 12.30 -8.19
CA THR A 148 -7.68 11.90 -9.23
C THR A 148 -6.41 11.27 -8.64
N GLU A 149 -5.82 11.86 -7.61
CA GLU A 149 -4.67 11.29 -6.90
C GLU A 149 -5.00 9.90 -6.32
N PHE A 150 -6.20 9.75 -5.74
CA PHE A 150 -6.71 8.48 -5.24
C PHE A 150 -6.84 7.44 -6.34
N THR A 151 -7.50 7.77 -7.45
CA THR A 151 -7.74 6.85 -8.57
C THR A 151 -6.42 6.36 -9.19
N LEU A 152 -5.45 7.25 -9.40
CA LEU A 152 -4.15 6.91 -9.99
C LEU A 152 -3.30 6.03 -9.05
N SER A 153 -3.19 6.43 -7.78
CA SER A 153 -2.44 5.66 -6.77
C SER A 153 -3.10 4.32 -6.46
N CYS A 154 -4.42 4.26 -6.38
CA CYS A 154 -5.17 3.01 -6.26
C CYS A 154 -4.87 2.07 -7.43
N ALA A 155 -4.85 2.56 -8.68
CA ALA A 155 -4.54 1.73 -9.84
C ALA A 155 -3.12 1.16 -9.76
N GLY A 156 -2.14 1.99 -9.41
CA GLY A 156 -0.75 1.56 -9.24
C GLY A 156 -0.57 0.52 -8.14
N TYR A 157 -1.16 0.72 -6.95
CA TYR A 157 -1.08 -0.25 -5.86
C TYR A 157 -1.89 -1.53 -6.14
N CYS A 158 -3.03 -1.47 -6.84
CA CYS A 158 -3.76 -2.67 -7.28
C CYS A 158 -2.86 -3.56 -8.15
N VAL A 159 -2.20 -2.99 -9.15
CA VAL A 159 -1.31 -3.73 -10.04
C VAL A 159 -0.03 -4.18 -9.34
N ALA A 160 0.61 -3.31 -8.55
CA ALA A 160 1.83 -3.65 -7.82
C ALA A 160 1.59 -4.81 -6.83
N THR A 161 0.51 -4.76 -6.06
CA THR A 161 0.20 -5.78 -5.05
C THR A 161 -0.21 -7.10 -5.68
N TYR A 162 -0.92 -7.06 -6.82
CA TYR A 162 -1.21 -8.23 -7.63
C TYR A 162 0.08 -8.88 -8.14
N VAL A 163 0.95 -8.13 -8.82
CA VAL A 163 2.19 -8.65 -9.39
C VAL A 163 3.14 -9.19 -8.33
N LEU A 164 3.29 -8.48 -7.20
CA LEU A 164 4.19 -8.89 -6.11
C LEU A 164 3.59 -9.94 -5.17
N GLY A 165 2.30 -10.25 -5.31
CA GLY A 165 1.61 -11.22 -4.45
C GLY A 165 1.58 -10.82 -2.99
N ILE A 166 1.34 -9.54 -2.72
CA ILE A 166 1.34 -8.99 -1.36
C ILE A 166 0.10 -9.49 -0.62
N ALA A 167 0.32 -10.20 0.48
CA ALA A 167 -0.72 -10.80 1.29
C ALA A 167 -1.23 -9.86 2.39
N ASP A 168 -2.26 -10.32 3.12
CA ASP A 168 -2.78 -9.69 4.34
C ASP A 168 -3.15 -8.21 4.18
N ARG A 169 -3.77 -7.87 3.05
CA ARG A 169 -4.24 -6.51 2.76
C ARG A 169 -5.61 -6.27 3.40
N HIS A 170 -5.61 -5.64 4.57
CA HIS A 170 -6.80 -5.17 5.29
C HIS A 170 -6.74 -3.65 5.53
N SER A 171 -7.81 -3.07 6.07
CA SER A 171 -7.99 -1.63 6.27
C SER A 171 -6.93 -0.95 7.15
N ASP A 172 -6.21 -1.68 8.00
CA ASP A 172 -5.08 -1.11 8.76
C ASP A 172 -3.79 -1.01 7.94
N ASN A 173 -3.65 -1.81 6.88
CA ASN A 173 -2.43 -1.91 6.07
C ASN A 173 -2.48 -1.04 4.80
N ILE A 174 -3.52 -0.21 4.69
CA ILE A 174 -3.72 0.71 3.58
C ILE A 174 -4.05 2.07 4.18
N MET A 175 -3.32 3.09 3.72
CA MET A 175 -3.42 4.45 4.17
C MET A 175 -3.81 5.38 3.02
N VAL A 176 -4.47 6.48 3.36
CA VAL A 176 -4.84 7.55 2.42
C VAL A 176 -4.32 8.86 2.96
N LYS A 177 -3.63 9.63 2.10
CA LYS A 177 -3.20 11.00 2.40
C LYS A 177 -4.35 11.98 2.21
N GLN A 178 -4.32 13.10 2.92
CA GLN A 178 -5.31 14.18 2.80
C GLN A 178 -5.40 14.72 1.36
N ASN A 179 -4.31 14.65 0.59
CA ASN A 179 -4.28 15.02 -0.82
C ASN A 179 -4.86 13.94 -1.77
N GLY A 180 -5.40 12.83 -1.24
CA GLY A 180 -6.01 11.75 -2.00
C GLY A 180 -5.10 10.54 -2.27
N GLN A 181 -3.78 10.66 -2.17
CA GLN A 181 -2.88 9.56 -2.51
C GLN A 181 -3.07 8.34 -1.58
N LEU A 182 -3.38 7.19 -2.16
CA LEU A 182 -3.48 5.91 -1.48
C LEU A 182 -2.12 5.19 -1.50
N PHE A 183 -1.75 4.56 -0.40
CA PHE A 183 -0.55 3.74 -0.34
C PHE A 183 -0.68 2.59 0.65
N HIS A 184 0.03 1.50 0.36
CA HIS A 184 0.05 0.31 1.21
C HIS A 184 1.24 0.38 2.19
N ILE A 185 1.05 -0.16 3.39
CA ILE A 185 2.09 -0.26 4.42
C ILE A 185 2.21 -1.71 4.93
N ASP A 186 3.29 -2.02 5.65
CA ASP A 186 3.51 -3.33 6.28
C ASP A 186 3.50 -4.48 5.26
N PHE A 187 4.64 -4.74 4.62
CA PHE A 187 4.78 -5.71 3.52
C PHE A 187 5.37 -7.05 3.97
N GLY A 188 5.16 -7.46 5.22
CA GLY A 188 5.79 -8.65 5.80
C GLY A 188 5.42 -10.01 5.19
N HIS A 189 4.59 -10.03 4.12
CA HIS A 189 4.20 -11.22 3.37
C HIS A 189 4.02 -10.93 1.86
N ILE A 190 4.85 -11.52 1.00
CA ILE A 190 4.96 -11.35 -0.45
C ILE A 190 5.02 -12.68 -1.22
N LEU A 191 4.99 -12.61 -2.56
CA LEU A 191 5.07 -13.74 -3.50
C LEU A 191 4.04 -14.85 -3.24
N GLY A 192 2.91 -14.48 -2.64
CA GLY A 192 1.83 -15.41 -2.35
C GLY A 192 2.12 -16.41 -1.24
N HIS A 193 3.08 -16.12 -0.35
CA HIS A 193 3.25 -16.83 0.94
C HIS A 193 2.13 -16.43 1.93
N PHE A 194 0.91 -16.83 1.61
CA PHE A 194 -0.26 -16.57 2.43
C PHE A 194 -0.27 -17.49 3.66
N LYS A 195 -0.54 -16.93 4.85
CA LYS A 195 -0.76 -17.74 6.06
C LYS A 195 -1.92 -18.73 5.83
N GLU A 196 -1.62 -20.02 5.93
CA GLU A 196 -2.65 -21.07 5.98
C GLU A 196 -3.31 -21.05 7.37
N LYS A 197 -4.64 -21.00 7.41
CA LYS A 197 -5.40 -21.16 8.65
C LYS A 197 -6.21 -22.43 8.54
N PHE A 198 -5.92 -23.42 9.38
CA PHE A 198 -6.59 -24.72 9.42
C PHE A 198 -6.57 -25.52 8.10
N GLY A 199 -5.49 -25.46 7.31
CA GLY A 199 -5.35 -26.22 6.07
C GLY A 199 -6.15 -25.68 4.88
N PHE A 200 -6.88 -24.58 5.03
CA PHE A 200 -7.54 -23.88 3.94
C PHE A 200 -6.75 -22.62 3.56
N LYS A 201 -6.38 -22.52 2.28
CA LYS A 201 -5.86 -21.27 1.71
C LYS A 201 -7.00 -20.25 1.73
N ARG A 202 -6.82 -19.14 2.45
CA ARG A 202 -7.82 -18.06 2.53
C ARG A 202 -8.20 -17.63 1.11
N GLU A 203 -9.50 -17.56 0.83
CA GLU A 203 -10.08 -17.29 -0.49
C GLU A 203 -9.45 -16.02 -1.11
N ARG A 204 -8.96 -16.16 -2.35
CA ARG A 204 -8.04 -15.23 -3.00
C ARG A 204 -8.83 -14.13 -3.72
N VAL A 205 -8.60 -12.88 -3.36
CA VAL A 205 -8.95 -11.76 -4.24
C VAL A 205 -7.63 -11.28 -4.86
N PRO A 206 -7.52 -11.21 -6.19
CA PRO A 206 -6.23 -10.96 -6.85
C PRO A 206 -5.61 -9.61 -6.48
N PHE A 207 -6.43 -8.62 -6.12
CA PHE A 207 -6.00 -7.39 -5.47
C PHE A 207 -7.16 -6.79 -4.67
N VAL A 208 -6.86 -5.82 -3.81
CA VAL A 208 -7.88 -5.15 -3.00
C VAL A 208 -8.59 -4.10 -3.83
N LEU A 209 -9.85 -4.36 -4.16
CA LEU A 209 -10.78 -3.36 -4.67
C LEU A 209 -12.07 -3.45 -3.84
N THR A 210 -12.30 -2.49 -2.95
CA THR A 210 -13.49 -2.46 -2.10
C THR A 210 -14.58 -1.57 -2.72
N HIS A 211 -15.82 -1.76 -2.29
CA HIS A 211 -16.92 -0.86 -2.68
C HIS A 211 -16.65 0.60 -2.33
N ASP A 212 -15.93 0.86 -1.23
CA ASP A 212 -15.58 2.22 -0.82
C ASP A 212 -14.60 2.87 -1.80
N PHE A 213 -13.65 2.09 -2.34
CA PHE A 213 -12.73 2.57 -3.38
C PHE A 213 -13.48 2.90 -4.66
N VAL A 214 -14.37 2.00 -5.08
CA VAL A 214 -15.23 2.23 -6.27
C VAL A 214 -16.08 3.49 -6.07
N PHE A 215 -16.61 3.70 -4.86
CA PHE A 215 -17.39 4.89 -4.54
C PHE A 215 -16.57 6.19 -4.63
N VAL A 216 -15.32 6.19 -4.17
CA VAL A 216 -14.40 7.34 -4.31
C VAL A 216 -14.09 7.60 -5.80
N ILE A 217 -13.74 6.56 -6.55
CA ILE A 217 -13.41 6.64 -7.98
C ILE A 217 -14.59 7.21 -8.78
N ASN A 218 -15.82 6.80 -8.44
CA ASN A 218 -17.05 7.29 -9.05
C ASN A 218 -17.53 8.63 -8.48
N LYS A 219 -16.73 9.33 -7.67
CA LYS A 219 -17.07 10.63 -7.06
C LYS A 219 -18.39 10.60 -6.26
N GLY A 220 -18.69 9.45 -5.65
CA GLY A 220 -19.90 9.20 -4.88
C GLY A 220 -21.17 8.98 -5.71
N GLN A 221 -21.03 8.85 -7.03
CA GLN A 221 -22.13 8.50 -7.92
C GLN A 221 -22.34 6.98 -7.93
N ALA A 222 -23.57 6.55 -8.23
CA ALA A 222 -23.89 5.14 -8.34
C ALA A 222 -23.17 4.51 -9.55
N GLU A 223 -23.04 3.18 -9.53
CA GLU A 223 -22.19 2.37 -10.42
C GLU A 223 -22.55 2.48 -11.92
N ASP A 224 -23.71 3.05 -12.23
CA ASP A 224 -24.28 3.29 -13.54
C ASP A 224 -23.57 4.38 -14.37
N LYS A 225 -22.63 5.13 -13.78
CA LYS A 225 -21.72 6.03 -14.54
C LYS A 225 -20.35 5.40 -14.75
N PHE A 226 -20.30 4.50 -15.73
CA PHE A 226 -19.15 3.69 -16.13
C PHE A 226 -17.86 4.43 -16.49
N LEU A 227 -17.87 5.74 -16.76
CA LEU A 227 -16.72 6.41 -17.39
C LEU A 227 -15.49 6.48 -16.46
N GLU A 228 -15.64 6.97 -15.23
CA GLU A 228 -14.50 7.14 -14.30
C GLU A 228 -13.91 5.78 -13.91
N PHE A 229 -14.78 4.81 -13.64
CA PHE A 229 -14.35 3.45 -13.34
C PHE A 229 -13.69 2.76 -14.55
N LYS A 230 -14.16 3.02 -15.77
CA LYS A 230 -13.52 2.53 -16.99
C LYS A 230 -12.13 3.13 -17.17
N ILE A 231 -11.95 4.43 -16.91
CA ILE A 231 -10.62 5.07 -16.92
C ILE A 231 -9.70 4.41 -15.91
N PHE A 232 -10.18 4.12 -14.70
CA PHE A 232 -9.44 3.37 -13.69
C PHE A 232 -9.03 1.97 -14.18
N GLN A 233 -9.95 1.23 -14.79
CA GLN A 233 -9.67 -0.09 -15.34
C GLN A 233 -8.62 -0.02 -16.46
N GLU A 234 -8.77 0.91 -17.42
CA GLU A 234 -7.80 1.13 -18.50
C GLU A 234 -6.41 1.51 -17.96
N CYS A 235 -6.37 2.28 -16.87
CA CYS A 235 -5.14 2.64 -16.18
C CYS A 235 -4.45 1.39 -15.57
N CYS A 236 -5.22 0.52 -14.90
CA CYS A 236 -4.72 -0.75 -14.37
C CYS A 236 -4.20 -1.67 -15.48
N GLU A 237 -4.94 -1.78 -16.59
CA GLU A 237 -4.55 -2.57 -17.76
C GLU A 237 -3.22 -2.09 -18.34
N LYS A 238 -3.07 -0.77 -18.58
CA LYS A 238 -1.82 -0.17 -19.07
C LYS A 238 -0.67 -0.41 -18.09
N ALA A 239 -0.90 -0.19 -16.79
CA ALA A 239 0.11 -0.40 -15.76
C ALA A 239 0.61 -1.85 -15.74
N PHE A 240 -0.30 -2.82 -15.83
CA PHE A 240 0.04 -4.25 -15.89
C PHE A 240 0.91 -4.57 -17.11
N MET A 241 0.51 -4.10 -18.30
CA MET A 241 1.25 -4.36 -19.54
C MET A 241 2.67 -3.78 -19.51
N VAL A 242 2.85 -2.59 -18.91
CA VAL A 242 4.19 -2.01 -18.70
C VAL A 242 5.05 -2.91 -17.82
N LEU A 243 4.52 -3.39 -16.69
CA LEU A 243 5.29 -4.30 -15.81
C LEU A 243 5.61 -5.62 -16.52
N ARG A 244 4.67 -6.16 -17.29
CA ARG A 244 4.83 -7.39 -18.05
C ARG A 244 6.00 -7.32 -19.04
N LYS A 245 6.09 -6.22 -19.81
CA LYS A 245 7.21 -5.94 -20.74
C LYS A 245 8.58 -6.01 -20.04
N HIS A 246 8.62 -5.74 -18.74
CA HIS A 246 9.82 -5.78 -17.90
C HIS A 246 9.86 -6.99 -16.95
N GLY A 247 9.06 -8.04 -17.18
CA GLY A 247 8.96 -9.17 -16.25
C GLY A 247 10.29 -9.87 -15.94
N ASN A 248 11.17 -10.02 -16.93
CA ASN A 248 12.49 -10.63 -16.75
C ASN A 248 13.39 -9.83 -15.79
N LEU A 249 13.24 -8.50 -15.74
CA LEU A 249 13.94 -7.65 -14.79
C LEU A 249 13.50 -8.00 -13.36
N PHE A 250 12.19 -8.06 -13.11
CA PHE A 250 11.68 -8.42 -11.78
C PHE A 250 12.13 -9.82 -11.36
N ILE A 251 12.01 -10.81 -12.25
CA ILE A 251 12.49 -12.18 -11.97
C ILE A 251 13.97 -12.20 -11.60
N SER A 252 14.80 -11.45 -12.32
CA SER A 252 16.25 -11.37 -12.05
C SER A 252 16.55 -10.69 -10.71
N LEU A 253 15.85 -9.60 -10.39
CA LEU A 253 15.98 -8.89 -9.13
C LEU A 253 15.60 -9.78 -7.94
N PHE A 254 14.49 -10.50 -8.03
CA PHE A 254 14.09 -11.45 -6.99
C PHE A 254 15.03 -12.67 -6.92
N SER A 255 15.54 -13.16 -8.05
CA SER A 255 16.50 -14.26 -8.07
C SER A 255 17.77 -13.94 -7.27
N MET A 256 18.31 -12.72 -7.40
CA MET A 256 19.47 -12.27 -6.62
C MET A 256 19.21 -12.24 -5.10
N MET A 257 17.94 -12.15 -4.68
CA MET A 257 17.56 -12.05 -3.28
C MET A 257 17.36 -13.43 -2.60
N ILE A 258 17.34 -14.54 -3.35
CA ILE A 258 17.16 -15.90 -2.80
C ILE A 258 18.21 -16.23 -1.72
N SER A 259 19.46 -15.84 -1.95
CA SER A 259 20.57 -16.14 -1.03
C SER A 259 20.61 -15.25 0.23
N THR A 260 19.64 -14.33 0.40
CA THR A 260 19.66 -13.36 1.52
C THR A 260 18.99 -13.87 2.80
N GLY A 261 18.44 -15.09 2.78
CA GLY A 261 17.77 -15.68 3.94
C GLY A 261 16.45 -14.99 4.28
N LEU A 262 15.74 -14.48 3.27
CA LEU A 262 14.36 -14.03 3.41
C LEU A 262 13.44 -15.26 3.47
N PRO A 263 12.55 -15.38 4.48
CA PRO A 263 11.73 -16.58 4.66
C PRO A 263 10.88 -16.96 3.43
N GLU A 264 10.38 -15.95 2.73
CA GLU A 264 9.41 -16.08 1.63
C GLU A 264 10.06 -16.09 0.23
N LEU A 265 11.38 -16.08 0.21
CA LEU A 265 12.17 -16.11 -1.01
C LEU A 265 13.41 -16.95 -0.74
N ASN A 266 13.19 -18.27 -0.74
CA ASN A 266 14.20 -19.26 -0.37
C ASN A 266 14.56 -20.21 -1.53
N SER A 267 13.78 -20.18 -2.62
CA SER A 267 14.01 -21.06 -3.76
C SER A 267 13.53 -20.43 -5.08
N GLU A 268 14.01 -20.97 -6.21
CA GLU A 268 13.51 -20.56 -7.52
C GLU A 268 12.02 -20.85 -7.72
N LYS A 269 11.43 -21.76 -6.92
CA LYS A 269 10.00 -22.05 -6.97
C LYS A 269 9.17 -20.84 -6.54
N ASP A 270 9.67 -20.02 -5.63
CA ASP A 270 9.00 -18.78 -5.19
C ASP A 270 8.88 -17.77 -6.35
N LEU A 271 9.82 -17.80 -7.30
CA LEU A 271 9.79 -16.94 -8.49
C LEU A 271 8.69 -17.36 -9.49
N ASN A 272 8.15 -18.57 -9.39
CA ASN A 272 7.07 -19.00 -10.28
C ASN A 272 5.82 -18.16 -10.09
N TYR A 273 5.59 -17.63 -8.87
CA TYR A 273 4.49 -16.69 -8.65
C TYR A 273 4.55 -15.51 -9.62
N LEU A 274 5.73 -14.88 -9.78
CA LEU A 274 5.90 -13.75 -10.70
C LEU A 274 5.69 -14.18 -12.16
N ARG A 275 6.20 -15.36 -12.55
CA ARG A 275 6.05 -15.88 -13.91
C ARG A 275 4.60 -16.14 -14.27
N ASP A 276 3.87 -16.77 -13.35
CA ASP A 276 2.47 -17.15 -13.51
C ASP A 276 1.57 -15.90 -13.49
N THR A 277 1.89 -14.92 -12.64
CA THR A 277 1.12 -13.68 -12.51
C THR A 277 1.31 -12.75 -13.70
N LEU A 278 2.55 -12.62 -14.20
CA LEU A 278 2.87 -11.80 -15.38
C LEU A 278 2.56 -12.51 -16.70
N VAL A 279 2.23 -13.80 -16.68
CA VAL A 279 1.85 -14.60 -17.87
C VAL A 279 2.79 -14.36 -19.06
N LEU A 280 4.10 -14.42 -18.81
CA LEU A 280 5.15 -14.03 -19.79
C LEU A 280 5.18 -14.87 -21.07
N LYS A 281 4.55 -16.05 -21.05
CA LYS A 281 4.47 -16.96 -22.20
C LYS A 281 3.27 -16.70 -23.11
N MET A 282 2.28 -15.94 -22.66
CA MET A 282 1.10 -15.57 -23.44
C MET A 282 1.42 -14.43 -24.42
N SER A 283 0.60 -14.27 -25.45
CA SER A 283 0.60 -13.04 -26.27
C SER A 283 0.11 -11.84 -25.46
N ASP A 284 0.36 -10.63 -25.94
CA ASP A 284 -0.07 -9.41 -25.24
C ASP A 284 -1.60 -9.30 -25.11
N ASP A 285 -2.35 -9.74 -26.13
CA ASP A 285 -3.82 -9.76 -26.11
C ASP A 285 -4.36 -10.78 -25.10
N GLU A 286 -3.80 -11.99 -25.08
CA GLU A 286 -4.17 -13.02 -24.10
C GLU A 286 -3.82 -12.60 -22.66
N ALA A 287 -2.67 -11.97 -22.47
CA ALA A 287 -2.25 -11.47 -21.17
C ALA A 287 -3.19 -10.38 -20.65
N LEU A 288 -3.64 -9.48 -21.53
CA LEU A 288 -4.61 -8.44 -21.21
C LEU A 288 -5.98 -9.05 -20.85
N LEU A 289 -6.45 -10.04 -21.60
CA LEU A 289 -7.68 -10.77 -21.29
C LEU A 289 -7.59 -11.50 -19.94
N HIS A 290 -6.45 -12.13 -19.65
CA HIS A 290 -6.18 -12.76 -18.37
C HIS A 290 -6.26 -11.74 -17.22
N PHE A 291 -5.61 -10.58 -17.36
CA PHE A 291 -5.67 -9.52 -16.35
C PHE A 291 -7.09 -8.98 -16.16
N ARG A 292 -7.84 -8.75 -17.25
CA ARG A 292 -9.26 -8.34 -17.18
C ARG A 292 -10.12 -9.35 -16.43
N SER A 293 -9.90 -10.65 -16.65
CA SER A 293 -10.60 -11.70 -15.90
C SER A 293 -10.33 -11.59 -14.40
N LYS A 294 -9.07 -11.39 -13.99
CA LYS A 294 -8.68 -11.18 -12.59
C LYS A 294 -9.24 -9.89 -12.01
N PHE A 295 -9.30 -8.83 -12.81
CA PHE A 295 -9.91 -7.56 -12.42
C PHE A 295 -11.41 -7.71 -12.13
N ASN A 296 -12.14 -8.40 -13.01
CA ASN A 296 -13.57 -8.67 -12.84
C ASN A 296 -13.85 -9.62 -11.66
N GLU A 297 -12.97 -10.58 -11.41
CA GLU A 297 -12.99 -11.42 -10.21
C GLU A 297 -12.82 -10.59 -8.93
N ALA A 298 -11.92 -9.60 -8.91
CA ALA A 298 -11.77 -8.69 -7.79
C ALA A 298 -13.01 -7.80 -7.59
N LEU A 299 -13.56 -7.26 -8.69
CA LEU A 299 -14.74 -6.40 -8.65
C LEU A 299 -15.99 -7.15 -8.14
N SER A 300 -16.24 -8.37 -8.64
CA SER A 300 -17.36 -9.20 -8.17
C SER A 300 -17.23 -9.60 -6.69
N ASN A 301 -16.00 -9.74 -6.19
CA ASN A 301 -15.72 -10.03 -4.78
C ASN A 301 -15.51 -8.78 -3.91
N SER A 302 -15.71 -7.58 -4.45
CA SER A 302 -15.47 -6.32 -3.72
C SER A 302 -16.37 -6.17 -2.50
N TRP A 303 -17.62 -6.65 -2.57
CA TRP A 303 -18.54 -6.71 -1.42
C TRP A 303 -18.01 -7.63 -0.31
N LYS A 304 -17.61 -8.86 -0.66
CA LYS A 304 -17.01 -9.81 0.29
C LYS A 304 -15.77 -9.23 0.95
N THR A 305 -14.95 -8.50 0.19
CA THR A 305 -13.75 -7.82 0.70
C THR A 305 -14.10 -6.74 1.72
N SER A 306 -15.09 -5.90 1.44
CA SER A 306 -15.59 -4.88 2.38
C SER A 306 -16.10 -5.52 3.70
N VAL A 307 -16.84 -6.63 3.60
CA VAL A 307 -17.34 -7.38 4.78
C VAL A 307 -16.19 -7.99 5.58
N ASN A 308 -15.19 -8.57 4.91
CA ASN A 308 -13.99 -9.11 5.56
C ASN A 308 -13.20 -8.02 6.31
N TRP A 309 -13.14 -6.81 5.79
CA TRP A 309 -12.50 -5.68 6.47
C TRP A 309 -13.31 -5.20 7.68
N ALA A 310 -14.63 -5.10 7.55
CA ALA A 310 -15.49 -4.73 8.67
C ALA A 310 -15.38 -5.74 9.83
N THR A 311 -15.38 -7.04 9.52
CA THR A 311 -15.19 -8.10 10.54
C THR A 311 -13.81 -8.06 11.19
N HIS A 312 -12.75 -7.77 10.43
CA HIS A 312 -11.41 -7.55 10.98
C HIS A 312 -11.39 -6.39 11.99
N ASN A 313 -11.98 -5.25 11.65
CA ASN A 313 -12.02 -4.08 12.52
C ASN A 313 -12.83 -4.33 13.80
N ILE A 314 -13.96 -5.07 13.72
CA ILE A 314 -14.77 -5.46 14.89
C ILE A 314 -13.98 -6.41 15.82
N ALA A 315 -13.32 -7.42 15.25
CA ALA A 315 -12.54 -8.38 16.03
C ALA A 315 -11.38 -7.73 16.79
N LYS A 316 -10.82 -6.63 16.26
CA LYS A 316 -9.78 -5.84 16.91
C LYS A 316 -10.32 -5.01 18.07
N ASN A 317 -11.46 -4.34 17.92
CA ASN A 317 -12.08 -3.55 19.00
C ASN A 317 -12.50 -4.42 20.20
N ASN A 318 -12.93 -5.67 19.97
CA ASN A 318 -13.29 -6.59 21.06
C ASN A 318 -12.09 -7.15 21.84
N ARG A 319 -10.85 -6.84 21.41
CA ARG A 319 -9.60 -7.26 22.08
C ARG A 319 -8.84 -6.08 22.72
N GLY A 320 -9.40 -4.87 22.65
CA GLY A 320 -8.86 -3.65 23.23
C GLY A 320 -9.33 -3.42 24.65
#